data_AF-A0A922I200-F1
#
_entry.id   AF-A0A922I200-F1
#
_cell.length_a   1.000
_cell.length_b   1.000
_cell.length_c   1.000
_cell.angle_alpha   90.00
_cell.angle_beta   90.00
_cell.angle_gamma   90.00
#
_symmetry.space_group_name_H-M   'P 1'
#
loop_
_entity.id
_entity.type
_entity.pdbx_description
1 polymer ?
#
loop_
_entity_poly.entity_id
_entity_poly.type
_entity_poly.pdbx_seq_one_letter_code
_entity_poly.pdbx_strand_id
1 'polypeptide(L)'
;MLLKFLHSIFIIIFLCNNYIEAKELITWKEFKDSLTANQYPEPTVEKYETVLRLAKDFDITSKLELAMFLAQVYWESVGLQHTKEIACVKTQCPNNYRTGREKDGLYYYGRGYIQLTWLENYANCSSDLYGDMRLVDNPNLVSDTEEGAWGSAFWYWDKYVHDIPEIKDGQFGHTTMAINGPLECKGPYKMKAFKRFVIYSKIYEIFKLSKPLPKQNGCYPMNYNENVDEDTPFFAICKPTGFYQRQAGMYHWCNDNCNAEDPNCPNDMCKCPNDLHLYHMMMKEKKSAKTSTTTMKP
;
A
#
# COMPACT_ATOMS: atom_id res chain seq x y z
N MET A 1 15.79 -65.68 -33.68
CA MET A 1 15.49 -64.99 -32.41
C MET A 1 14.79 -63.68 -32.77
N LEU A 2 13.59 -63.72 -33.34
CA LEU A 2 12.29 -63.84 -32.67
C LEU A 2 12.06 -62.77 -31.60
N LEU A 3 11.08 -61.90 -31.90
CA LEU A 3 10.19 -61.16 -30.98
C LEU A 3 10.81 -60.08 -30.08
N LYS A 4 10.57 -58.81 -30.44
CA LYS A 4 9.92 -57.76 -29.61
C LYS A 4 9.96 -56.41 -30.35
N PHE A 5 9.16 -56.30 -31.41
CA PHE A 5 8.69 -55.04 -31.95
C PHE A 5 7.17 -55.02 -31.74
N LEU A 6 6.61 -53.84 -31.45
CA LEU A 6 5.21 -53.55 -31.07
C LEU A 6 4.95 -53.62 -29.57
N HIS A 7 5.13 -52.51 -28.85
CA HIS A 7 4.34 -52.04 -27.70
C HIS A 7 4.73 -50.58 -27.39
N SER A 8 4.56 -49.64 -28.34
CA SER A 8 4.60 -48.20 -28.04
C SER A 8 3.73 -47.36 -28.99
N ILE A 9 2.63 -47.94 -29.46
CA ILE A 9 1.58 -47.21 -30.18
C ILE A 9 0.25 -47.58 -29.52
N PHE A 10 0.08 -47.21 -28.25
CA PHE A 10 -1.22 -47.16 -27.54
C PHE A 10 -1.09 -46.39 -26.20
N ILE A 11 -0.34 -45.28 -26.21
CA ILE A 11 -0.46 -44.21 -25.20
C ILE A 11 -0.52 -42.88 -25.97
N ILE A 12 -1.45 -42.81 -26.91
CA ILE A 12 -1.98 -41.58 -27.47
C ILE A 12 -3.48 -41.79 -27.32
N ILE A 13 -4.18 -40.86 -26.65
CA ILE A 13 -5.59 -40.91 -26.19
C ILE A 13 -5.75 -41.46 -24.75
N PHE A 14 -5.32 -40.67 -23.75
CA PHE A 14 -6.12 -40.24 -22.59
C PHE A 14 -5.22 -39.46 -21.59
N LEU A 15 -4.75 -38.29 -22.00
CA LEU A 15 -4.38 -37.22 -21.07
C LEU A 15 -5.12 -35.95 -21.49
N CYS A 16 -6.44 -36.04 -21.67
CA CYS A 16 -7.32 -34.93 -21.28
C CYS A 16 -7.41 -34.95 -19.75
N ASN A 17 -6.27 -34.78 -19.08
CA ASN A 17 -6.22 -34.60 -17.64
C ASN A 17 -6.35 -33.11 -17.42
N ASN A 18 -7.59 -32.69 -17.11
CA ASN A 18 -7.96 -31.48 -16.40
C ASN A 18 -6.78 -30.55 -16.07
N TYR A 19 -6.41 -29.68 -17.01
CA TYR A 19 -5.82 -28.40 -16.62
C TYR A 19 -6.93 -27.64 -15.91
N ILE A 20 -7.05 -27.86 -14.60
CA ILE A 20 -7.66 -26.87 -13.73
C ILE A 20 -6.68 -25.69 -13.83
N GLU A 21 -6.96 -24.71 -14.69
CA GLU A 21 -6.27 -23.43 -14.63
C GLU A 21 -6.34 -22.97 -13.17
N ALA A 22 -5.19 -22.91 -12.51
CA ALA A 22 -5.13 -22.40 -11.16
C ALA A 22 -5.68 -20.98 -11.23
N LYS A 23 -6.83 -20.75 -10.59
CA LYS A 23 -7.48 -19.44 -10.62
C LYS A 23 -6.50 -18.41 -10.03
N GLU A 24 -6.07 -17.47 -10.86
CA GLU A 24 -5.20 -16.38 -10.43
C GLU A 24 -5.81 -15.61 -9.25
N LEU A 25 -4.96 -15.09 -8.37
CA LEU A 25 -5.39 -14.43 -7.14
C LEU A 25 -6.27 -13.19 -7.43
N ILE A 26 -5.93 -12.47 -8.49
CA ILE A 26 -6.66 -11.33 -9.05
C ILE A 26 -6.64 -11.41 -10.57
N THR A 27 -7.61 -10.79 -11.25
CA THR A 27 -7.60 -10.68 -12.72
C THR A 27 -6.85 -9.44 -13.19
N TRP A 28 -6.42 -9.42 -14.46
CA TRP A 28 -5.84 -8.22 -15.11
C TRP A 28 -6.73 -6.99 -14.96
N LYS A 29 -8.06 -7.17 -15.13
CA LYS A 29 -9.02 -6.08 -14.98
C LYS A 29 -9.03 -5.53 -13.55
N GLU A 30 -8.97 -6.39 -12.54
CA GLU A 30 -8.93 -5.95 -11.14
C GLU A 30 -7.64 -5.19 -10.83
N PHE A 31 -6.49 -5.67 -11.29
CA PHE A 31 -5.20 -4.99 -11.10
C PHE A 31 -5.13 -3.62 -11.81
N LYS A 32 -5.61 -3.56 -13.06
CA LYS A 32 -5.70 -2.31 -13.79
C LYS A 32 -6.65 -1.32 -13.12
N ASP A 33 -7.85 -1.77 -12.78
CA ASP A 33 -8.87 -0.92 -12.18
C ASP A 33 -8.39 -0.43 -10.79
N SER A 34 -7.65 -1.24 -10.03
CA SER A 34 -7.11 -0.82 -8.71
C SER A 34 -6.13 0.34 -8.79
N LEU A 35 -5.44 0.55 -9.91
CA LEU A 35 -4.61 1.73 -10.16
C LEU A 35 -5.43 2.89 -10.71
N THR A 36 -6.15 2.65 -11.81
CA THR A 36 -6.84 3.72 -12.56
C THR A 36 -7.99 4.36 -11.75
N ALA A 37 -8.73 3.58 -10.97
CA ALA A 37 -9.76 4.12 -10.08
C ALA A 37 -9.19 4.91 -8.89
N ASN A 38 -7.91 4.69 -8.57
CA ASN A 38 -7.14 5.49 -7.61
C ASN A 38 -6.40 6.67 -8.29
N GLN A 39 -6.75 7.01 -9.53
CA GLN A 39 -6.16 8.10 -10.32
C GLN A 39 -4.68 7.92 -10.67
N TYR A 40 -4.19 6.68 -10.66
CA TYR A 40 -2.87 6.34 -11.18
C TYR A 40 -2.94 5.92 -12.66
N PRO A 41 -1.82 5.98 -13.39
CA PRO A 41 -1.76 5.49 -14.76
C PRO A 41 -2.09 3.99 -14.88
N GLU A 42 -2.52 3.58 -16.08
CA GLU A 42 -2.73 2.17 -16.40
C GLU A 42 -1.38 1.40 -16.30
N PRO A 43 -1.33 0.25 -15.60
CA PRO A 43 -0.11 -0.55 -15.53
C PRO A 43 0.17 -1.28 -16.86
N THR A 44 1.34 -1.91 -16.96
CA THR A 44 1.66 -2.86 -18.03
C THR A 44 1.28 -4.29 -17.63
N VAL A 45 1.08 -5.16 -18.62
CA VAL A 45 0.84 -6.60 -18.39
C VAL A 45 2.03 -7.26 -17.69
N GLU A 46 3.26 -6.85 -18.01
CA GLU A 46 4.49 -7.31 -17.34
C GLU A 46 4.46 -7.09 -15.82
N LYS A 47 4.00 -5.90 -15.37
CA LYS A 47 3.84 -5.62 -13.93
C LYS A 47 2.81 -6.54 -13.27
N TYR A 48 1.73 -6.83 -13.98
CA TYR A 48 0.70 -7.76 -13.50
C TYR A 48 1.21 -9.18 -13.36
N GLU A 49 1.87 -9.71 -14.40
CA GLU A 49 2.44 -11.05 -14.39
C GLU A 49 3.51 -11.20 -13.30
N THR A 50 4.32 -10.16 -13.11
CA THR A 50 5.34 -10.10 -12.05
C THR A 50 4.70 -10.13 -10.66
N VAL A 51 3.63 -9.37 -10.42
CA VAL A 51 2.88 -9.38 -9.14
C VAL A 51 2.30 -10.75 -8.86
N LEU A 52 1.66 -11.40 -9.84
CA LEU A 52 1.07 -12.72 -9.63
C LEU A 52 2.11 -13.79 -9.32
N ARG A 53 3.24 -13.75 -10.02
CA ARG A 53 4.36 -14.67 -9.78
C ARG A 53 4.95 -14.45 -8.39
N LEU A 54 5.29 -13.22 -8.04
CA LEU A 54 5.92 -12.93 -6.74
C LEU A 54 4.96 -13.10 -5.56
N ALA A 55 3.67 -12.83 -5.72
CA ALA A 55 2.69 -13.14 -4.67
C ALA A 55 2.69 -14.64 -4.33
N LYS A 56 2.88 -15.51 -5.33
CA LYS A 56 3.04 -16.95 -5.11
C LYS A 56 4.40 -17.28 -4.48
N ASP A 57 5.49 -16.68 -4.97
CA ASP A 57 6.84 -16.95 -4.49
C ASP A 57 7.06 -16.53 -3.01
N PHE A 58 6.29 -15.53 -2.54
CA PHE A 58 6.31 -15.00 -1.17
C PHE A 58 5.07 -15.38 -0.34
N ASP A 59 4.37 -16.45 -0.71
CA ASP A 59 3.24 -17.02 0.06
C ASP A 59 2.08 -16.03 0.39
N ILE A 60 1.92 -14.96 -0.39
CA ILE A 60 0.73 -14.10 -0.37
C ILE A 60 -0.39 -14.82 -1.11
N THR A 61 -1.11 -15.66 -0.36
CA THR A 61 -2.15 -16.54 -0.91
C THR A 61 -3.57 -15.95 -0.85
N SER A 62 -3.76 -14.84 -0.13
CA SER A 62 -5.07 -14.22 0.03
C SER A 62 -5.20 -12.90 -0.73
N LYS A 63 -6.36 -12.71 -1.38
CA LYS A 63 -6.69 -11.47 -2.11
C LYS A 63 -6.79 -10.26 -1.16
N LEU A 64 -7.13 -10.52 0.10
CA LEU A 64 -7.17 -9.52 1.16
C LEU A 64 -5.76 -8.97 1.43
N GLU A 65 -4.80 -9.86 1.65
CA GLU A 65 -3.42 -9.47 1.89
C GLU A 65 -2.79 -8.77 0.69
N LEU A 66 -2.99 -9.32 -0.51
CA LEU A 66 -2.49 -8.67 -1.73
C LEU A 66 -3.07 -7.27 -1.91
N ALA A 67 -4.34 -7.03 -1.55
CA ALA A 67 -4.93 -5.69 -1.59
C ALA A 67 -4.24 -4.73 -0.61
N MET A 68 -3.88 -5.19 0.59
CA MET A 68 -3.17 -4.37 1.57
C MET A 68 -1.73 -4.07 1.10
N PHE A 69 -1.03 -5.08 0.58
CA PHE A 69 0.30 -4.93 -0.02
C PHE A 69 0.29 -3.90 -1.16
N LEU A 70 -0.61 -4.05 -2.14
CA LEU A 70 -0.70 -3.16 -3.29
C LEU A 70 -1.03 -1.73 -2.88
N ALA A 71 -1.88 -1.52 -1.89
CA ALA A 71 -2.19 -0.17 -1.41
C ALA A 71 -0.96 0.55 -0.84
N GLN A 72 -0.11 -0.18 -0.11
CA GLN A 72 1.15 0.36 0.41
C GLN A 72 2.13 0.68 -0.72
N VAL A 73 2.32 -0.26 -1.63
CA VAL A 73 3.17 -0.08 -2.81
C VAL A 73 2.72 1.10 -3.68
N TYR A 74 1.43 1.24 -3.94
CA TYR A 74 0.90 2.36 -4.74
C TYR A 74 1.15 3.69 -4.07
N TRP A 75 1.07 3.75 -2.74
CA TRP A 75 1.40 4.97 -2.02
C TRP A 75 2.89 5.34 -2.15
N GLU A 76 3.79 4.39 -1.88
CA GLU A 76 5.24 4.64 -1.88
C GLU A 76 5.78 5.02 -3.27
N SER A 77 5.22 4.42 -4.32
CA SER A 77 5.69 4.58 -5.70
C SER A 77 4.88 5.56 -6.55
N VAL A 78 3.88 6.23 -5.94
CA VAL A 78 2.91 7.08 -6.65
C VAL A 78 2.23 6.31 -7.79
N GLY A 79 1.69 5.13 -7.48
CA GLY A 79 1.02 4.27 -8.45
C GLY A 79 1.98 3.66 -9.48
N LEU A 80 3.13 3.15 -9.02
CA LEU A 80 4.14 2.49 -9.85
C LEU A 80 4.83 3.40 -10.87
N GLN A 81 4.76 4.72 -10.68
CA GLN A 81 5.38 5.71 -11.57
C GLN A 81 6.84 5.97 -11.22
N HIS A 82 7.22 5.76 -9.96
CA HIS A 82 8.56 6.06 -9.47
C HIS A 82 9.18 4.86 -8.76
N THR A 83 10.37 4.48 -9.22
CA THR A 83 11.24 3.48 -8.60
C THR A 83 12.47 4.11 -7.94
N LYS A 84 12.57 5.43 -7.91
CA LYS A 84 13.63 6.20 -7.25
C LYS A 84 13.00 7.38 -6.51
N GLU A 85 13.47 7.64 -5.30
CA GLU A 85 13.05 8.79 -4.50
C GLU A 85 13.28 10.08 -5.30
N ILE A 86 12.20 10.81 -5.58
CA ILE A 86 12.19 11.94 -6.53
C ILE A 86 13.25 12.99 -6.18
N ALA A 87 13.39 13.31 -4.89
CA ALA A 87 14.36 14.30 -4.40
C ALA A 87 15.82 13.86 -4.59
N CYS A 88 16.06 12.55 -4.61
CA CYS A 88 17.40 11.97 -4.67
C CYS A 88 17.85 11.60 -6.08
N VAL A 89 16.97 11.58 -7.08
CA VAL A 89 17.33 11.32 -8.48
C VAL A 89 18.44 12.28 -8.96
N LYS A 90 18.35 13.56 -8.59
CA LYS A 90 19.35 14.58 -8.99
C LYS A 90 20.48 14.75 -7.98
N THR A 91 20.16 14.66 -6.69
CA THR A 91 21.08 15.05 -5.62
C THR A 91 21.83 13.86 -5.02
N GLN A 92 21.35 12.64 -5.25
CA GLN A 92 21.77 11.40 -4.57
C GLN A 92 21.59 11.41 -3.04
N CYS A 93 21.03 12.49 -2.48
CA CYS A 93 20.79 12.68 -1.04
C CYS A 93 21.98 12.26 -0.15
N PRO A 94 23.18 12.83 -0.35
CA PRO A 94 24.43 12.31 0.21
C PRO A 94 24.51 12.32 1.73
N ASN A 95 23.75 13.22 2.37
CA ASN A 95 23.70 13.35 3.82
C ASN A 95 22.50 12.61 4.45
N ASN A 96 21.60 12.07 3.62
CA ASN A 96 20.47 11.29 4.12
C ASN A 96 20.85 9.81 4.14
N TYR A 97 20.18 9.05 5.01
CA TYR A 97 20.30 7.58 5.03
C TYR A 97 21.72 7.05 5.24
N ARG A 98 22.55 7.80 5.98
CA ARG A 98 23.96 7.45 6.28
C ARG A 98 24.07 6.81 7.67
N THR A 99 24.82 5.73 7.73
CA THR A 99 25.22 5.04 8.96
C THR A 99 26.73 5.12 9.22
N GLY A 100 27.49 5.64 8.25
CA GLY A 100 28.96 5.70 8.30
C GLY A 100 29.64 4.42 7.80
N ARG A 101 28.86 3.43 7.34
CA ARG A 101 29.33 2.14 6.81
C ARG A 101 29.26 2.06 5.28
N GLU A 102 28.62 3.02 4.64
CA GLU A 102 28.44 3.07 3.19
C GLU A 102 29.77 3.32 2.47
N LYS A 103 30.05 2.55 1.40
CA LYS A 103 31.18 2.83 0.50
C LYS A 103 31.03 4.20 -0.16
N ASP A 104 32.16 4.85 -0.46
CA ASP A 104 32.19 6.14 -1.13
C ASP A 104 31.46 6.10 -2.48
N GLY A 105 30.65 7.10 -2.75
CA GLY A 105 29.84 7.21 -3.98
C GLY A 105 28.60 6.30 -4.03
N LEU A 106 28.34 5.48 -3.01
CA LEU A 106 27.12 4.67 -2.92
C LEU A 106 26.11 5.27 -1.93
N TYR A 107 24.85 5.33 -2.39
CA TYR A 107 23.75 5.98 -1.67
C TYR A 107 22.53 5.06 -1.65
N TYR A 108 21.92 4.92 -0.47
CA TYR A 108 20.83 3.98 -0.18
C TYR A 108 19.53 4.73 0.14
N TYR A 109 19.21 5.75 -0.67
CA TYR A 109 17.91 6.41 -0.68
C TYR A 109 16.82 5.49 -1.22
N GLY A 110 15.55 5.92 -1.15
CA GLY A 110 14.41 5.14 -1.58
C GLY A 110 14.50 4.65 -3.02
N ARG A 111 14.49 3.32 -3.23
CA ARG A 111 14.37 2.69 -4.54
C ARG A 111 13.33 1.57 -4.57
N GLY A 112 12.90 1.20 -5.78
CA GLY A 112 11.88 0.19 -5.99
C GLY A 112 10.50 0.67 -5.55
N TYR A 113 9.52 -0.22 -5.64
CA TYR A 113 8.13 0.14 -5.46
C TYR A 113 7.71 0.36 -3.99
N ILE A 114 8.49 -0.16 -3.03
CA ILE A 114 8.31 0.10 -1.59
C ILE A 114 9.23 1.20 -1.06
N GLN A 115 10.03 1.84 -1.92
CA GLN A 115 11.06 2.82 -1.53
C GLN A 115 12.04 2.27 -0.48
N LEU A 116 12.62 1.10 -0.76
CA LEU A 116 13.67 0.47 0.04
C LEU A 116 14.81 1.48 0.31
N THR A 117 15.12 1.67 1.59
CA THR A 117 16.01 2.73 2.08
C THR A 117 16.91 2.19 3.17
N TRP A 118 18.09 2.80 3.37
CA TRP A 118 19.15 2.41 4.32
C TRP A 118 20.00 1.22 3.88
N LEU A 119 21.33 1.34 4.04
CA LEU A 119 22.31 0.31 3.69
C LEU A 119 21.95 -1.08 4.22
N GLU A 120 21.48 -1.16 5.46
CA GLU A 120 21.15 -2.44 6.11
C GLU A 120 19.98 -3.16 5.43
N ASN A 121 18.97 -2.42 4.98
CA ASN A 121 17.86 -3.03 4.25
C ASN A 121 18.29 -3.51 2.87
N TYR A 122 19.17 -2.77 2.17
CA TYR A 122 19.75 -3.24 0.91
C TYR A 122 20.60 -4.50 1.11
N ALA A 123 21.41 -4.55 2.18
CA ALA A 123 22.20 -5.72 2.54
C ALA A 123 21.32 -6.95 2.80
N ASN A 124 20.32 -6.82 3.67
CA ASN A 124 19.44 -7.92 4.04
C ASN A 124 18.59 -8.38 2.84
N CYS A 125 18.04 -7.44 2.08
CA CYS A 125 17.31 -7.73 0.85
C CYS A 125 18.18 -8.47 -0.17
N SER A 126 19.43 -8.03 -0.34
CA SER A 126 20.36 -8.68 -1.25
C SER A 126 20.66 -10.13 -0.84
N SER A 127 20.96 -10.32 0.45
CA SER A 127 21.27 -11.63 1.00
C SER A 127 20.08 -12.58 0.89
N ASP A 128 18.89 -12.13 1.26
CA ASP A 128 17.68 -12.97 1.28
C ASP A 128 17.20 -13.30 -0.15
N LEU A 129 17.28 -12.36 -1.10
CA LEU A 129 16.81 -12.58 -2.48
C LEU A 129 17.83 -13.27 -3.39
N TYR A 130 19.12 -12.99 -3.19
CA TYR A 130 20.16 -13.39 -4.15
C TYR A 130 21.30 -14.20 -3.55
N GLY A 131 21.39 -14.32 -2.22
CA GLY A 131 22.50 -14.99 -1.54
C GLY A 131 23.83 -14.26 -1.64
N ASP A 132 23.83 -12.97 -2.02
CA ASP A 132 25.03 -12.13 -2.15
C ASP A 132 24.73 -10.66 -1.81
N MET A 133 25.72 -9.78 -1.99
CA MET A 133 25.65 -8.35 -1.66
C MET A 133 25.46 -7.45 -2.89
N ARG A 134 24.93 -7.96 -4.01
CA ARG A 134 24.80 -7.20 -5.26
C ARG A 134 23.99 -5.90 -5.12
N LEU A 135 22.99 -5.84 -4.24
CA LEU A 135 22.23 -4.59 -4.04
C LEU A 135 23.01 -3.57 -3.20
N VAL A 136 24.01 -4.00 -2.44
CA VAL A 136 24.95 -3.10 -1.77
C VAL A 136 25.97 -2.58 -2.78
N ASP A 137 26.53 -3.44 -3.63
CA ASP A 137 27.53 -3.03 -4.61
C ASP A 137 26.93 -2.24 -5.79
N ASN A 138 25.67 -2.52 -6.14
CA ASN A 138 24.92 -1.81 -7.18
C ASN A 138 23.45 -1.56 -6.74
N PRO A 139 23.19 -0.52 -5.92
CA PRO A 139 21.85 -0.25 -5.41
C PRO A 139 20.82 0.10 -6.48
N ASN A 140 21.24 0.49 -7.69
CA ASN A 140 20.32 0.77 -8.79
C ASN A 140 19.60 -0.48 -9.31
N LEU A 141 20.08 -1.69 -9.00
CA LEU A 141 19.36 -2.92 -9.33
C LEU A 141 17.95 -2.95 -8.73
N VAL A 142 17.73 -2.29 -7.58
CA VAL A 142 16.42 -2.16 -6.94
C VAL A 142 15.46 -1.28 -7.76
N SER A 143 15.95 -0.34 -8.55
CA SER A 143 15.13 0.63 -9.28
C SER A 143 15.03 0.41 -10.78
N ASP A 144 16.04 -0.24 -11.38
CA ASP A 144 16.24 -0.28 -12.83
C ASP A 144 15.69 -1.57 -13.46
N THR A 145 15.12 -2.48 -12.65
CA THR A 145 14.50 -3.75 -13.10
C THR A 145 13.18 -3.99 -12.38
N GLU A 146 12.21 -4.65 -13.04
CA GLU A 146 10.95 -5.04 -12.39
C GLU A 146 11.19 -6.10 -11.31
N GLU A 147 12.11 -7.03 -11.51
CA GLU A 147 12.54 -8.01 -10.50
C GLU A 147 13.09 -7.32 -9.25
N GLY A 148 13.94 -6.30 -9.40
CA GLY A 148 14.46 -5.56 -8.26
C GLY A 148 13.39 -4.69 -7.60
N ALA A 149 12.55 -4.00 -8.38
CA ALA A 149 11.55 -3.07 -7.86
C ALA A 149 10.40 -3.78 -7.16
N TRP A 150 9.88 -4.88 -7.72
CA TRP A 150 8.87 -5.71 -7.06
C TRP A 150 9.49 -6.66 -6.04
N GLY A 151 10.61 -7.30 -6.36
CA GLY A 151 11.27 -8.24 -5.45
C GLY A 151 11.64 -7.60 -4.12
N SER A 152 12.17 -6.37 -4.15
CA SER A 152 12.42 -5.61 -2.91
C SER A 152 11.15 -5.25 -2.13
N ALA A 153 10.03 -5.01 -2.82
CA ALA A 153 8.74 -4.74 -2.18
C ALA A 153 8.15 -5.99 -1.51
N PHE A 154 8.12 -7.12 -2.22
CA PHE A 154 7.66 -8.40 -1.67
C PHE A 154 8.56 -8.88 -0.54
N TRP A 155 9.89 -8.77 -0.69
CA TRP A 155 10.84 -9.08 0.39
C TRP A 155 10.56 -8.26 1.64
N TYR A 156 10.37 -6.94 1.50
CA TYR A 156 10.09 -6.10 2.67
C TYR A 156 8.78 -6.49 3.34
N TRP A 157 7.75 -6.77 2.53
CA TRP A 157 6.45 -7.22 3.03
C TRP A 157 6.57 -8.54 3.79
N ASP A 158 7.20 -9.54 3.22
CA ASP A 158 7.47 -10.83 3.87
C ASP A 158 8.23 -10.65 5.19
N LYS A 159 9.34 -9.91 5.15
CA LYS A 159 10.24 -9.74 6.29
C LYS A 159 9.63 -9.00 7.47
N TYR A 160 8.78 -8.00 7.20
CA TYR A 160 8.36 -7.02 8.22
C TYR A 160 6.85 -6.86 8.38
N VAL A 161 6.02 -7.45 7.50
CA VAL A 161 4.57 -7.19 7.48
C VAL A 161 3.74 -8.48 7.46
N HIS A 162 4.08 -9.47 6.63
CA HIS A 162 3.30 -10.68 6.36
C HIS A 162 2.85 -11.42 7.63
N ASP A 163 3.78 -11.61 8.58
CA ASP A 163 3.55 -12.39 9.79
C ASP A 163 2.91 -11.63 10.95
N ILE A 164 2.56 -10.34 10.76
CA ILE A 164 1.83 -9.58 11.77
C ILE A 164 0.40 -10.17 11.90
N PRO A 165 -0.02 -10.68 13.08
CA PRO A 165 -1.30 -11.38 13.23
C PRO A 165 -2.52 -10.56 12.78
N GLU A 166 -2.53 -9.26 13.07
CA GLU A 166 -3.65 -8.37 12.74
C GLU A 166 -3.85 -8.19 11.23
N ILE A 167 -2.82 -8.45 10.41
CA ILE A 167 -2.92 -8.42 8.94
C ILE A 167 -3.79 -9.57 8.47
N LYS A 168 -3.68 -10.75 9.09
CA LYS A 168 -4.56 -11.90 8.78
C LYS A 168 -6.03 -11.60 9.11
N ASP A 169 -6.27 -10.69 10.06
CA ASP A 169 -7.60 -10.16 10.39
C ASP A 169 -8.06 -8.98 9.51
N GLY A 170 -7.25 -8.55 8.55
CA GLY A 170 -7.55 -7.46 7.61
C GLY A 170 -7.38 -6.04 8.19
N GLN A 171 -6.62 -5.89 9.28
CA GLN A 171 -6.38 -4.61 9.96
C GLN A 171 -5.29 -3.79 9.27
N PHE A 172 -5.69 -2.96 8.31
CA PHE A 172 -4.76 -2.27 7.40
C PHE A 172 -3.78 -1.33 8.10
N GLY A 173 -4.19 -0.65 9.18
CA GLY A 173 -3.29 0.29 9.85
C GLY A 173 -2.03 -0.36 10.41
N HIS A 174 -2.04 -1.65 10.73
CA HIS A 174 -0.83 -2.37 11.16
C HIS A 174 0.23 -2.47 10.03
N THR A 175 -0.17 -2.50 8.76
CA THR A 175 0.78 -2.50 7.64
C THR A 175 1.48 -1.14 7.55
N THR A 176 0.72 -0.05 7.72
CA THR A 176 1.28 1.30 7.73
C THR A 176 2.18 1.52 8.95
N MET A 177 1.83 0.94 10.11
CA MET A 177 2.66 0.98 11.31
C MET A 177 4.01 0.32 11.08
N ALA A 178 4.01 -0.84 10.41
CA ALA A 178 5.23 -1.58 10.08
C ALA A 178 6.12 -0.82 9.09
N ILE A 179 5.53 -0.19 8.07
CA ILE A 179 6.27 0.49 7.00
C ILE A 179 6.77 1.89 7.42
N ASN A 180 5.92 2.70 8.06
CA ASN A 180 6.26 4.09 8.40
C ASN A 180 5.60 4.61 9.69
N GLY A 181 5.37 3.72 10.66
CA GLY A 181 4.68 4.03 11.91
C GLY A 181 5.21 5.23 12.71
N PRO A 182 6.54 5.42 12.86
CA PRO A 182 7.09 6.56 13.58
C PRO A 182 6.67 7.92 13.02
N LEU A 183 6.56 8.06 11.70
CA LEU A 183 6.24 9.32 11.04
C LEU A 183 4.73 9.49 10.81
N GLU A 184 4.04 8.42 10.44
CA GLU A 184 2.65 8.51 9.97
C GLU A 184 1.61 8.09 11.00
N CYS A 185 1.96 7.32 12.02
CA CYS A 185 1.01 6.85 13.03
C CYS A 185 1.25 7.54 14.37
N LYS A 186 2.52 7.62 14.79
CA LYS A 186 2.94 8.31 16.02
C LYS A 186 3.43 9.74 15.76
N GLY A 187 3.73 10.07 14.50
CA GLY A 187 4.29 11.34 14.09
C GLY A 187 3.26 12.31 13.51
N PRO A 188 3.73 13.40 12.87
CA PRO A 188 2.87 14.46 12.36
C PRO A 188 2.13 14.10 11.06
N TYR A 189 2.50 13.00 10.39
CA TYR A 189 1.99 12.68 9.05
C TYR A 189 0.77 11.76 9.06
N LYS A 190 -0.11 11.90 10.06
CA LYS A 190 -1.34 11.13 10.21
C LYS A 190 -2.27 11.20 9.00
N MET A 191 -2.28 12.29 8.22
CA MET A 191 -3.07 12.33 6.99
C MET A 191 -2.51 11.40 5.90
N LYS A 192 -1.19 11.17 5.84
CA LYS A 192 -0.57 10.29 4.84
C LYS A 192 -1.01 8.83 5.03
N ALA A 193 -0.98 8.36 6.27
CA ALA A 193 -1.41 7.01 6.57
C ALA A 193 -2.92 6.80 6.33
N PHE A 194 -3.75 7.84 6.42
CA PHE A 194 -5.16 7.79 6.05
C PHE A 194 -5.32 7.73 4.53
N LYS A 195 -4.52 8.47 3.76
CA LYS A 195 -4.53 8.36 2.30
C LYS A 195 -4.14 6.97 1.80
N ARG A 196 -3.23 6.26 2.48
CA ARG A 196 -2.98 4.82 2.22
C ARG A 196 -4.25 3.99 2.42
N PHE A 197 -5.01 4.25 3.49
CA PHE A 197 -6.27 3.56 3.76
C PHE A 197 -7.38 3.91 2.75
N VAL A 198 -7.40 5.14 2.21
CA VAL A 198 -8.28 5.54 1.10
C VAL A 198 -7.97 4.72 -0.15
N ILE A 199 -6.69 4.56 -0.50
CA ILE A 199 -6.27 3.71 -1.62
C ILE A 199 -6.74 2.28 -1.39
N TYR A 200 -6.41 1.69 -0.23
CA TYR A 200 -6.82 0.33 0.13
C TYR A 200 -8.34 0.14 0.05
N SER A 201 -9.13 1.09 0.57
CA SER A 201 -10.59 1.03 0.54
C SER A 201 -11.14 0.97 -0.89
N LYS A 202 -10.49 1.64 -1.85
CA LYS A 202 -10.85 1.54 -3.27
C LYS A 202 -10.43 0.20 -3.87
N ILE A 203 -9.24 -0.30 -3.57
CA ILE A 203 -8.78 -1.64 -4.01
C ILE A 203 -9.73 -2.71 -3.47
N TYR A 204 -10.13 -2.61 -2.21
CA TYR A 204 -11.06 -3.52 -1.53
C TYR A 204 -12.40 -3.66 -2.28
N GLU A 205 -12.97 -2.52 -2.72
CA GLU A 205 -14.19 -2.50 -3.55
C GLU A 205 -13.99 -3.21 -4.89
N ILE A 206 -12.88 -2.92 -5.57
CA ILE A 206 -12.58 -3.43 -6.92
C ILE A 206 -12.30 -4.92 -6.89
N PHE A 207 -11.59 -5.39 -5.86
CA PHE A 207 -11.29 -6.79 -5.62
C PHE A 207 -12.52 -7.56 -5.13
N LYS A 208 -13.64 -6.87 -4.88
CA LYS A 208 -14.91 -7.42 -4.41
C LYS A 208 -14.72 -8.23 -3.12
N LEU A 209 -13.83 -7.75 -2.26
CA LEU A 209 -13.65 -8.35 -0.94
C LEU A 209 -14.96 -8.15 -0.17
N SER A 210 -15.58 -9.26 0.24
CA SER A 210 -16.87 -9.24 0.94
C SER A 210 -16.68 -8.86 2.41
N LYS A 211 -17.77 -8.49 3.10
CA LYS A 211 -17.75 -8.11 4.52
C LYS A 211 -16.91 -9.06 5.40
N PRO A 212 -16.25 -8.53 6.46
CA PRO A 212 -16.38 -7.18 7.02
C PRO A 212 -15.79 -6.08 6.13
N LEU A 213 -16.25 -4.84 6.27
CA LEU A 213 -15.68 -3.68 5.57
C LEU A 213 -14.17 -3.54 5.87
N PRO A 214 -13.38 -2.84 5.02
CA PRO A 214 -11.96 -2.64 5.27
C PRO A 214 -11.75 -2.03 6.67
N LYS A 215 -10.84 -2.62 7.44
CA LYS A 215 -10.57 -2.23 8.83
C LYS A 215 -9.38 -1.28 8.88
N GLN A 216 -9.55 -0.12 9.52
CA GLN A 216 -8.52 0.91 9.64
C GLN A 216 -7.54 0.68 10.82
N ASN A 217 -7.86 -0.25 11.73
CA ASN A 217 -7.17 -0.52 13.00
C ASN A 217 -5.62 -0.48 12.90
N GLY A 218 -4.98 -0.01 13.97
CA GLY A 218 -3.52 -0.03 14.16
C GLY A 218 -2.93 1.37 14.27
N CYS A 219 -3.00 2.16 13.19
CA CYS A 219 -2.45 3.52 13.16
C CYS A 219 -3.38 4.61 13.71
N TYR A 220 -4.66 4.29 13.88
CA TYR A 220 -5.70 5.23 14.27
C TYR A 220 -6.68 4.60 15.26
N PRO A 221 -7.34 5.42 16.08
CA PRO A 221 -8.49 4.97 16.84
C PRO A 221 -9.61 4.49 15.91
N MET A 222 -10.35 3.47 16.35
CA MET A 222 -11.46 2.90 15.59
C MET A 222 -12.76 3.67 15.78
N ASN A 223 -12.87 4.35 16.91
CA ASN A 223 -14.01 5.17 17.27
C ASN A 223 -13.48 6.41 18.01
N TYR A 224 -14.01 7.58 17.66
CA TYR A 224 -13.65 8.80 18.39
C TYR A 224 -14.13 8.78 19.86
N ASN A 225 -15.13 7.97 20.19
CA ASN A 225 -15.66 7.81 21.56
C ASN A 225 -14.85 6.83 22.44
N GLU A 226 -13.79 6.21 21.91
CA GLU A 226 -12.84 5.49 22.75
C GLU A 226 -11.97 6.51 23.53
N ASN A 227 -11.40 6.14 24.67
CA ASN A 227 -10.50 6.99 25.48
C ASN A 227 -9.19 7.27 24.71
N VAL A 228 -9.28 8.06 23.67
CA VAL A 228 -8.19 8.45 22.79
C VAL A 228 -7.75 9.83 23.20
N ASP A 229 -6.44 10.05 23.22
CA ASP A 229 -5.83 11.36 23.39
C ASP A 229 -6.59 12.41 22.55
N GLU A 230 -7.05 13.47 23.22
CA GLU A 230 -7.95 14.49 22.67
C GLU A 230 -7.38 15.19 21.42
N ASP A 231 -6.06 15.13 21.22
CA ASP A 231 -5.34 15.69 20.06
C ASP A 231 -5.16 14.69 18.90
N THR A 232 -5.73 13.49 19.00
CA THR A 232 -5.65 12.49 17.92
C THR A 232 -6.72 12.74 16.85
N PRO A 233 -6.33 12.93 15.57
CA PRO A 233 -7.29 13.14 14.51
C PRO A 233 -8.10 11.87 14.23
N PHE A 234 -9.40 12.05 14.04
CA PHE A 234 -10.30 11.00 13.55
C PHE A 234 -10.49 11.15 12.04
N PHE A 235 -10.39 10.05 11.31
CA PHE A 235 -10.61 10.01 9.88
C PHE A 235 -11.62 8.95 9.51
N ALA A 236 -12.42 9.20 8.47
CA ALA A 236 -13.36 8.22 7.97
C ALA A 236 -13.49 8.28 6.45
N ILE A 237 -13.77 7.12 5.84
CA ILE A 237 -13.99 7.04 4.41
C ILE A 237 -15.29 7.75 4.03
N CYS A 238 -15.15 8.79 3.20
CA CYS A 238 -16.25 9.49 2.56
C CYS A 238 -16.39 9.03 1.11
N LYS A 239 -17.62 8.92 0.62
CA LYS A 239 -17.91 8.50 -0.77
C LYS A 239 -18.70 9.57 -1.50
N PRO A 240 -18.48 9.73 -2.81
CA PRO A 240 -19.29 10.63 -3.61
C PRO A 240 -20.75 10.19 -3.66
N THR A 241 -21.66 11.14 -3.83
CA THR A 241 -23.11 10.93 -3.92
C THR A 241 -23.68 11.49 -5.22
N GLY A 242 -24.89 11.04 -5.57
CA GLY A 242 -25.64 11.55 -6.72
C GLY A 242 -24.83 11.52 -8.02
N PHE A 243 -24.79 12.67 -8.71
CA PHE A 243 -24.06 12.84 -9.97
C PHE A 243 -22.55 12.56 -9.84
N TYR A 244 -21.96 12.89 -8.69
CA TYR A 244 -20.52 12.81 -8.45
C TYR A 244 -19.99 11.38 -8.33
N GLN A 245 -20.86 10.38 -8.16
CA GLN A 245 -20.45 8.97 -8.05
C GLN A 245 -19.67 8.44 -9.25
N ARG A 246 -19.93 9.00 -10.45
CA ARG A 246 -19.30 8.57 -11.70
C ARG A 246 -18.16 9.49 -12.14
N GLN A 247 -17.88 10.55 -11.40
CA GLN A 247 -16.85 11.52 -11.76
C GLN A 247 -15.49 11.03 -11.25
N ALA A 248 -14.52 10.96 -12.16
CA ALA A 248 -13.15 10.62 -11.83
C ALA A 248 -12.60 11.56 -10.74
N GLY A 249 -11.87 10.99 -9.78
CA GLY A 249 -11.26 11.74 -8.68
C GLY A 249 -12.18 12.15 -7.54
N MET A 250 -13.52 12.11 -7.70
CA MET A 250 -14.44 12.51 -6.63
C MET A 250 -14.34 11.64 -5.38
N TYR A 251 -13.91 10.39 -5.51
CA TYR A 251 -13.62 9.54 -4.36
C TYR A 251 -12.49 10.12 -3.49
N HIS A 252 -11.35 10.49 -4.08
CA HIS A 252 -10.25 11.09 -3.31
C HIS A 252 -10.61 12.50 -2.86
N TRP A 253 -11.29 13.28 -3.70
CA TRP A 253 -11.73 14.63 -3.33
C TRP A 253 -12.59 14.62 -2.06
N CYS A 254 -13.57 13.73 -1.95
CA CYS A 254 -14.38 13.61 -0.73
C CYS A 254 -13.53 13.26 0.48
N ASN A 255 -12.58 12.34 0.33
CA ASN A 255 -11.72 11.93 1.45
C ASN A 255 -10.74 13.02 1.87
N ASP A 256 -10.20 13.81 0.92
CA ASP A 256 -9.30 14.93 1.22
C ASP A 256 -10.04 16.11 1.87
N ASN A 257 -11.20 16.51 1.34
CA ASN A 257 -11.88 17.73 1.77
C ASN A 257 -12.76 17.52 3.01
N CYS A 258 -13.39 16.35 3.16
CA CYS A 258 -14.22 16.07 4.34
C CYS A 258 -13.41 15.70 5.58
N ASN A 259 -12.14 15.28 5.43
CA ASN A 259 -11.25 14.94 6.55
C ASN A 259 -10.21 16.04 6.83
N ALA A 260 -10.30 17.20 6.17
CA ALA A 260 -9.44 18.34 6.44
C ALA A 260 -9.71 18.96 7.82
N GLU A 261 -8.75 19.73 8.34
CA GLU A 261 -8.89 20.46 9.62
C GLU A 261 -10.02 21.50 9.55
N ASP A 262 -10.17 22.16 8.41
CA ASP A 262 -11.33 23.02 8.07
C ASP A 262 -12.11 22.34 6.94
N PRO A 263 -13.05 21.43 7.28
CA PRO A 263 -13.64 20.52 6.31
C PRO A 263 -14.61 21.24 5.36
N ASN A 264 -14.39 21.06 4.06
CA ASN A 264 -15.36 21.43 3.02
C ASN A 264 -16.08 20.18 2.52
N CYS A 265 -17.20 19.82 3.16
CA CYS A 265 -17.93 18.58 2.88
C CYS A 265 -19.40 18.83 2.51
N PRO A 266 -19.71 19.26 1.27
CA PRO A 266 -21.09 19.44 0.83
C PRO A 266 -21.85 18.11 0.78
N ASN A 267 -23.03 18.05 1.41
CA ASN A 267 -23.85 16.83 1.52
C ASN A 267 -24.39 16.32 0.17
N ASP A 268 -24.49 17.19 -0.83
CA ASP A 268 -24.87 16.87 -2.21
C ASP A 268 -23.72 16.26 -3.02
N MET A 269 -22.47 16.43 -2.56
CA MET A 269 -21.26 15.90 -3.20
C MET A 269 -20.74 14.64 -2.51
N CYS A 270 -20.73 14.62 -1.18
CA CYS A 270 -20.07 13.59 -0.38
C CYS A 270 -20.98 13.09 0.75
N LYS A 271 -20.89 11.79 1.02
CA LYS A 271 -21.49 11.14 2.19
C LYS A 271 -20.40 10.51 3.05
N CYS A 272 -20.38 10.92 4.31
CA CYS A 272 -19.45 10.45 5.33
C CYS A 272 -20.21 9.80 6.50
N PRO A 273 -19.53 9.00 7.34
CA PRO A 273 -20.10 8.50 8.59
C PRO A 273 -20.43 9.63 9.59
N ASN A 274 -21.46 9.41 10.41
CA ASN A 274 -21.89 10.38 11.42
C ASN A 274 -20.79 10.72 12.43
N ASP A 275 -19.94 9.77 12.79
CA ASP A 275 -18.86 9.97 13.76
C ASP A 275 -17.85 11.03 13.28
N LEU A 276 -17.64 11.16 11.97
CA LEU A 276 -16.79 12.22 11.41
C LEU A 276 -17.44 13.60 11.57
N HIS A 277 -18.76 13.70 11.42
CA HIS A 277 -19.49 14.95 11.64
C HIS A 277 -19.44 15.37 13.11
N LEU A 278 -19.64 14.42 14.04
CA LEU A 278 -19.55 14.66 15.48
C LEU A 278 -18.15 15.14 15.87
N TYR A 279 -17.10 14.51 15.36
CA TYR A 279 -15.71 14.93 15.54
C TYR A 279 -15.50 16.40 15.13
N HIS A 280 -15.94 16.78 13.93
CA HIS A 280 -15.77 18.15 13.42
C HIS A 280 -16.52 19.20 14.23
N MET A 281 -17.75 18.89 14.68
CA MET A 281 -18.51 19.79 15.56
C MET A 281 -17.75 20.08 16.85
N MET A 282 -17.20 19.05 17.49
CA MET A 282 -16.45 19.18 18.74
C MET A 282 -15.15 19.99 18.54
N MET A 283 -14.41 19.73 17.47
CA MET A 283 -13.18 20.48 17.18
C MET A 283 -13.45 21.98 16.96
N LYS A 284 -14.58 22.32 16.33
CA LYS A 284 -15.02 23.71 16.16
C LYS A 284 -15.33 24.38 17.50
N GLU A 285 -16.07 23.70 18.39
CA GLU A 285 -16.37 24.20 19.73
C GLU A 285 -15.09 24.44 20.56
N LYS A 286 -14.14 23.50 20.52
CA LYS A 286 -12.83 23.65 21.19
C LYS A 286 -12.05 24.85 20.66
N LYS A 287 -12.03 25.06 19.34
CA LYS A 287 -11.36 26.21 18.72
C LYS A 287 -11.99 27.52 19.19
N SER A 288 -13.32 27.61 19.23
CA SER A 288 -14.04 28.77 19.77
C SER A 288 -13.71 29.02 21.25
N ALA A 289 -13.66 27.97 22.09
CA ALA A 289 -13.33 28.10 23.51
C ALA A 289 -11.87 28.56 23.78
N LYS A 290 -10.91 28.10 22.97
CA LYS A 290 -9.51 28.57 23.03
C LYS A 290 -9.38 30.04 22.61
N THR A 291 -10.14 30.49 21.60
CA THR A 291 -10.15 31.90 21.19
C THR A 291 -10.73 32.80 22.29
N SER A 292 -11.82 32.40 22.95
CA SER A 292 -12.43 33.18 24.05
C SER A 292 -11.57 33.28 25.31
N THR A 293 -10.77 32.25 25.61
CA THR A 293 -9.85 32.25 26.77
C THR A 293 -8.57 33.05 26.50
N THR A 294 -8.14 33.18 25.24
CA THR A 294 -6.97 34.00 24.85
C THR A 294 -7.29 35.49 24.87
N THR A 295 -8.54 35.89 24.61
CA THR A 295 -9.01 37.28 24.71
C THR A 295 -9.27 37.77 26.14
N MET A 296 -9.06 36.91 27.15
CA MET A 296 -9.28 37.21 28.57
C MET A 296 -7.97 37.20 29.40
N LYS A 297 -6.79 37.30 28.77
CA LYS A 297 -5.56 37.64 29.49
C LYS A 297 -5.36 39.16 29.50
N PRO A 298 -5.27 39.80 30.68
CA PRO A 298 -5.01 41.24 30.81
C PRO A 298 -3.60 41.62 30.32
#